data_AF-A0A1S3J587-F1
#
_entry.id   AF-A0A1S3J587-F1
#
_cell.length_a   1.000
_cell.length_b   1.000
_cell.length_c   1.000
_cell.angle_alpha   90.00
_cell.angle_beta   90.00
_cell.angle_gamma   90.00
#
_symmetry.space_group_name_H-M   'P 1'
#
loop_
_entity.id
_entity.type
_entity.pdbx_description
1 polymer ?
#
loop_
_entity_poly.entity_id
_entity_poly.type
_entity_poly.pdbx_seq_one_letter_code
_entity_poly.pdbx_strand_id
1 'polypeptide(L)'
;MWEAWGGNMVVRVKWFYHPEETKGGRKLLEMKGALYQSPHVDENDVQTISHKCEVISYQEYKNRRIRGLLDEDVYYLAGSYDPTVGTIAHEPGVLGSS
;
A
#
# COMPACT_ATOMS: atom_id res chain seq x y z
N MET A 1 13.26 11.56 -7.30
CA MET A 1 12.85 12.98 -7.28
C MET A 1 13.83 13.76 -8.12
N TRP A 2 13.36 14.68 -8.96
CA TRP A 2 14.20 15.54 -9.80
C TRP A 2 13.51 16.88 -10.03
N GLU A 3 14.29 17.89 -10.44
CA GLU A 3 13.77 19.17 -10.90
C GLU A 3 13.50 19.09 -12.41
N ALA A 4 12.29 19.45 -12.81
CA ALA A 4 11.87 19.54 -14.22
C ALA A 4 12.14 20.94 -14.78
N TRP A 5 12.04 21.06 -16.11
CA TRP A 5 12.12 22.35 -16.79
C TRP A 5 11.04 23.31 -16.27
N GLY A 6 11.46 24.50 -15.84
CA GLY A 6 10.57 25.50 -15.23
C GLY A 6 10.56 25.50 -13.69
N GLY A 7 11.42 24.71 -13.04
CA GLY A 7 11.63 24.75 -11.58
C GLY A 7 10.65 23.89 -10.77
N ASN A 8 9.80 23.11 -11.43
CA ASN A 8 8.86 22.21 -10.76
C ASN A 8 9.58 20.95 -10.25
N MET A 9 9.32 20.58 -8.99
CA MET A 9 9.90 19.39 -8.39
C MET A 9 8.98 18.19 -8.63
N VAL A 10 9.52 17.12 -9.23
CA VAL A 10 8.77 15.93 -9.63
C VAL A 10 9.27 14.69 -8.90
N VAL A 11 8.35 13.80 -8.54
CA VAL A 11 8.62 12.48 -7.98
C VAL A 11 7.96 11.41 -8.83
N ARG A 12 8.71 10.34 -9.13
CA ARG A 12 8.16 9.12 -9.73
C ARG A 12 7.76 8.18 -8.61
N VAL A 13 6.50 7.75 -8.57
CA VAL A 13 5.96 6.90 -7.50
C VAL A 13 5.47 5.57 -8.05
N LYS A 14 5.42 4.57 -7.18
CA LYS A 14 4.83 3.25 -7.48
C LYS A 14 3.64 3.08 -6.54
N TRP A 15 2.45 2.94 -7.11
CA TRP A 15 1.22 2.96 -6.33
C TRP A 15 1.01 1.69 -5.51
N PHE A 16 0.58 1.90 -4.28
CA PHE A 16 -0.14 0.91 -3.50
C PHE A 16 -1.64 1.20 -3.59
N TYR A 17 -2.46 0.18 -3.40
CA TYR A 17 -3.93 0.28 -3.40
C TYR A 17 -4.51 -0.26 -2.10
N HIS A 18 -5.49 0.45 -1.54
CA HIS A 18 -6.33 -0.08 -0.48
C HIS A 18 -7.30 -1.13 -1.02
N PRO A 19 -7.77 -2.08 -0.19
CA PRO A 19 -8.68 -3.14 -0.63
C PRO A 19 -9.94 -2.65 -1.36
N GLU A 20 -10.51 -1.53 -0.92
CA GLU A 20 -11.69 -0.87 -1.51
C GLU A 20 -11.45 -0.32 -2.92
N GLU A 21 -10.19 -0.07 -3.28
CA GLU A 21 -9.79 0.42 -4.61
C GLU A 21 -9.51 -0.73 -5.59
N THR A 22 -9.54 -1.98 -5.12
CA THR A 22 -9.27 -3.17 -5.93
C THR A 22 -10.53 -3.92 -6.35
N LYS A 23 -10.44 -4.61 -7.49
CA LYS A 23 -11.43 -5.62 -7.88
C LYS A 23 -11.14 -6.92 -7.10
N GLY A 24 -11.91 -7.19 -6.05
CA GLY A 24 -11.82 -8.45 -5.28
C GLY A 24 -11.22 -8.33 -3.88
N GLY A 25 -10.74 -7.15 -3.46
CA GLY A 25 -10.18 -6.91 -2.11
C GLY A 25 -11.20 -6.90 -0.97
N ARG A 26 -12.50 -7.12 -1.25
CA ARG A 26 -13.58 -7.03 -0.24
C ARG A 26 -13.33 -7.86 1.02
N LYS A 27 -12.61 -8.98 0.90
CA LYS A 27 -12.28 -9.88 2.03
C LYS A 27 -11.43 -9.22 3.12
N LEU A 28 -10.73 -8.11 2.81
CA LEU A 28 -9.89 -7.39 3.76
C LEU A 28 -10.48 -6.05 4.21
N LEU A 29 -11.71 -5.69 3.81
CA LEU A 29 -12.31 -4.40 4.20
C LEU A 29 -12.44 -4.23 5.71
N GLU A 30 -12.65 -5.32 6.44
CA GLU A 30 -12.73 -5.29 7.91
C GLU A 30 -11.34 -5.23 8.57
N MET A 31 -10.26 -5.50 7.82
CA MET A 31 -8.88 -5.53 8.31
C MET A 31 -8.16 -4.23 7.94
N LYS A 32 -8.27 -3.23 8.82
CA LYS A 32 -7.58 -1.93 8.70
C LYS A 32 -6.08 -2.10 8.44
N GLY A 33 -5.52 -1.21 7.61
CA GLY A 33 -4.08 -1.12 7.35
C GLY A 33 -3.58 -1.95 6.17
N ALA A 34 -4.46 -2.64 5.42
CA ALA A 34 -4.07 -3.39 4.24
C ALA A 34 -3.65 -2.48 3.08
N LEU A 35 -2.54 -2.83 2.42
CA LEU A 35 -2.13 -2.27 1.14
C LEU A 35 -1.69 -3.36 0.16
N TYR A 36 -2.10 -3.21 -1.09
CA TYR A 36 -1.65 -4.03 -2.22
C TYR A 36 -0.59 -3.29 -3.02
N GLN A 37 0.59 -3.88 -3.20
CA GLN A 37 1.58 -3.32 -4.11
C GLN A 37 1.13 -3.50 -5.57
N SER A 38 1.46 -2.57 -6.45
CA SER A 38 1.09 -2.66 -7.87
C SER A 38 2.24 -2.33 -8.80
N PRO A 39 2.21 -2.75 -10.09
CA PRO A 39 3.17 -2.29 -11.08
C PRO A 39 2.88 -0.87 -11.60
N HIS A 40 1.81 -0.21 -11.15
CA HIS A 40 1.43 1.12 -11.62
C HIS A 40 2.41 2.17 -11.13
N VAL A 41 2.99 2.90 -12.07
CA VAL A 41 3.98 3.94 -11.85
C VAL A 41 3.59 5.19 -12.62
N ASP A 42 3.67 6.34 -11.97
CA ASP A 42 3.41 7.66 -12.53
C ASP A 42 4.36 8.71 -11.92
N GLU A 43 4.11 9.97 -12.28
CA GLU A 43 4.86 11.14 -11.81
C GLU A 43 3.91 12.14 -11.16
N ASN A 44 4.29 12.66 -9.99
CA ASN A 44 3.53 13.65 -9.24
C ASN A 44 4.42 14.82 -8.82
N ASP A 45 3.79 15.92 -8.46
CA ASP A 45 4.47 17.06 -7.85
C ASP A 45 4.89 16.71 -6.42
N VAL A 46 6.12 17.05 -6.04
CA VAL A 46 6.65 16.79 -4.69
C VAL A 46 5.82 17.47 -3.60
N GLN A 47 5.18 18.59 -3.90
CA GLN A 47 4.33 19.33 -2.96
C GLN A 47 3.04 18.58 -2.60
N THR A 48 2.69 17.50 -3.31
CA THR A 48 1.53 16.66 -2.94
C THR A 48 1.87 15.58 -1.91
N ILE A 49 3.14 15.47 -1.49
CA ILE A 49 3.54 14.53 -0.44
C ILE A 49 3.10 15.08 0.93
N SER A 50 2.22 14.34 1.62
CA SER A 50 1.73 14.74 2.95
C SER A 50 2.71 14.40 4.08
N HIS A 51 3.07 13.12 4.23
CA HIS A 51 3.94 12.62 5.29
C HIS A 51 4.54 11.26 4.90
N LYS A 52 5.47 10.77 5.72
CA LYS A 52 6.06 9.43 5.57
C LYS A 52 5.21 8.40 6.33
N CYS A 53 4.95 7.26 5.71
CA CYS A 53 4.35 6.08 6.33
C CYS A 53 5.27 4.85 6.22
N GLU A 54 4.93 3.77 6.93
CA GLU A 54 5.62 2.48 6.85
C GLU A 54 4.69 1.38 6.31
N VAL A 55 5.23 0.54 5.42
CA VAL A 55 4.58 -0.69 4.98
C VAL A 55 5.42 -1.87 5.44
N ILE A 56 4.90 -2.65 6.38
CA ILE A 56 5.58 -3.80 6.99
C ILE A 56 4.94 -5.13 6.58
N SER A 57 5.55 -6.25 6.98
CA SER A 57 4.93 -7.56 6.77
C SER A 57 3.65 -7.72 7.60
N TYR A 58 2.70 -8.52 7.12
CA TYR A 58 1.47 -8.82 7.86
C TYR A 58 1.75 -9.43 9.24
N GLN A 59 2.75 -10.32 9.34
CA GLN A 59 3.13 -10.94 10.60
C GLN A 59 3.63 -9.91 11.62
N GLU A 60 4.45 -8.96 11.17
CA GLU A 60 4.94 -7.88 12.03
C GLU A 60 3.83 -6.94 12.45
N TYR A 61 2.94 -6.54 11.52
CA TYR A 61 1.79 -5.71 11.81
C TYR A 61 0.88 -6.34 12.87
N LYS A 62 0.56 -7.62 12.72
CA LYS A 62 -0.22 -8.39 13.70
C LYS A 62 0.46 -8.39 15.06
N ASN A 63 1.77 -8.59 15.10
CA ASN A 63 2.54 -8.56 16.35
C ASN A 63 2.52 -7.18 17.03
N ARG A 64 2.75 -6.09 16.28
CA ARG A 64 2.71 -4.72 16.81
C ARG A 64 1.30 -4.38 17.33
N ARG A 65 0.26 -4.75 16.58
CA ARG A 65 -1.14 -4.56 16.98
C ARG A 65 -1.49 -5.29 18.28
N ILE A 66 -1.10 -6.57 18.43
CA ILE A 66 -1.36 -7.35 19.66
C ILE A 66 -0.66 -6.71 20.88
N ARG A 67 0.53 -6.14 20.67
CA ARG A 67 1.31 -5.48 21.73
C ARG A 67 0.85 -4.05 22.02
N GLY A 68 -0.12 -3.52 21.28
CA GLY A 68 -0.54 -2.11 21.39
C GLY A 68 0.53 -1.11 20.93
N LEU A 69 1.45 -1.53 20.07
CA LEU A 69 2.57 -0.73 19.55
C LEU A 69 2.34 -0.33 18.08
N LEU A 70 1.09 -0.21 17.66
CA LEU A 70 0.75 0.13 16.28
C LEU A 70 0.51 1.64 16.16
N ASP A 71 1.33 2.31 15.36
CA ASP A 71 1.15 3.71 15.02
C ASP A 71 0.13 3.89 13.87
N GLU A 72 -0.43 5.08 13.74
CA GLU A 72 -1.46 5.39 12.74
C GLU A 72 -0.92 5.35 11.29
N ASP A 73 0.37 5.65 11.11
CA ASP A 73 1.04 5.69 9.80
C ASP A 73 1.67 4.34 9.40
N VAL A 74 1.26 3.24 10.04
CA VAL A 74 1.76 1.90 9.77
C VAL A 74 0.71 1.06 9.06
N TYR A 75 1.08 0.52 7.91
CA TYR A 75 0.29 -0.35 7.05
C TYR A 75 0.99 -1.71 6.89
N TYR A 76 0.28 -2.71 6.40
CA TYR A 76 0.85 -4.01 6.05
C TYR A 76 0.65 -4.37 4.59
N LEU A 77 1.65 -5.06 4.04
CA LEU A 77 1.57 -5.63 2.71
C LEU A 77 0.58 -6.80 2.71
N ALA A 78 -0.57 -6.60 2.07
CA ALA A 78 -1.62 -7.59 1.95
C ALA A 78 -1.41 -8.53 0.76
N GLY A 79 -0.63 -8.10 -0.23
CA GLY A 79 -0.45 -8.81 -1.49
C GLY A 79 -0.10 -7.89 -2.65
N SER A 80 -0.36 -8.36 -3.88
CA SER A 80 -0.21 -7.57 -5.10
C SER A 80 -1.53 -7.39 -5.84
N TYR A 81 -1.67 -6.25 -6.52
CA TYR A 81 -2.81 -5.92 -7.38
C TYR A 81 -2.30 -5.41 -8.72
N ASP A 82 -2.79 -6.00 -9.81
CA ASP A 82 -2.61 -5.48 -11.16
C ASP A 82 -3.86 -4.69 -11.57
N PRO A 83 -3.80 -3.35 -11.64
CA PRO A 83 -4.97 -2.53 -11.99
C PRO A 83 -5.35 -2.63 -13.48
N THR A 84 -4.44 -3.07 -14.36
CA THR A 84 -4.70 -3.21 -15.80
C THR A 84 -5.59 -4.41 -16.06
N VAL A 85 -5.27 -5.53 -15.41
CA VAL A 85 -6.00 -6.80 -15.58
C VAL A 85 -7.09 -6.97 -14.52
N GLY A 86 -6.96 -6.31 -13.37
CA GLY A 86 -7.84 -6.46 -12.21
C GLY A 86 -7.56 -7.71 -11.38
N THR A 87 -6.33 -8.22 -11.42
CA THR A 87 -5.93 -9.46 -10.72
C THR A 87 -5.35 -9.12 -9.35
N ILE A 88 -5.72 -9.92 -8.34
CA ILE A 88 -5.23 -9.79 -6.97
C ILE A 88 -4.57 -11.09 -6.52
N ALA A 89 -3.44 -10.97 -5.83
CA ALA A 89 -2.78 -12.06 -5.12
C ALA A 89 -2.54 -11.62 -3.68
N HIS A 90 -2.62 -12.55 -2.73
CA HIS A 90 -2.45 -12.26 -1.30
C HIS A 90 -1.09 -12.75 -0.81
N GLU A 91 -0.47 -11.99 0.08
CA GLU A 91 0.69 -12.47 0.83
C GLU A 91 0.29 -13.68 1.69
N PRO A 92 1.19 -14.66 1.88
CA PRO A 92 0.93 -15.82 2.74
C PRO A 92 0.47 -15.40 4.15
N GLY A 93 -0.59 -16.04 4.64
CA GLY A 93 -1.11 -15.82 5.99
C GLY A 93 -2.04 -14.61 6.14
N VAL A 94 -2.18 -13.74 5.13
CA VAL A 94 -3.13 -12.59 5.16
C VAL A 94 -4.57 -13.09 5.11
N LEU A 95 -4.88 -13.97 4.16
CA LEU A 95 -6.10 -14.76 4.15
C LEU A 95 -5.66 -16.19 4.42
N GLY A 96 -6.09 -16.78 5.53
CA GLY A 96 -5.65 -18.11 5.96
C GLY A 96 -5.65 -19.11 4.80
N SER A 97 -4.58 -19.90 4.69
CA SER A 97 -4.59 -21.09 3.83
C SER A 97 -5.83 -21.90 4.20
N SER A 98 -6.70 -22.14 3.22
CA SER A 98 -7.83 -23.05 3.37
C SER A 98 -7.33 -24.46 3.69
#